data_AF-A0A5N4CDM5-F1
#
_entry.id   AF-A0A5N4CDM5-F1
#
_cell.length_a   1.000
_cell.length_b   1.000
_cell.length_c   1.000
_cell.angle_alpha   90.00
_cell.angle_beta   90.00
_cell.angle_gamma   90.00
#
_symmetry.space_group_name_H-M   'P 1'
#
loop_
_entity.id
_entity.type
_entity.pdbx_description
1 polymer ?
#
loop_
_entity_poly.entity_id
_entity_poly.type
_entity_poly.pdbx_seq_one_letter_code
_entity_poly.pdbx_strand_id
1 'polypeptide(L)'
;MTDFQKSRGDILQDRKKIFEDVHDDFCNIQNILLKFQQWREKFPDSYYEAFVSLCIPKLLNPLIRFQLIDWNPLKFDSIGLKQMPWFTSIGEFMESSMKDAGKEDSSDRKILSAVINKIVIPRLTDFVEFIWDPLSTSQTRSLITQCRTILEEHSTCENEVSKGKQDILKSIGSRMKKSIEDDVFIPLYPKSAVENRASPHSKFQERQFWSGLKLFHNVLLWNGLLPEGTLRELGLGKLLNRYLVTALLNATPGPEVVKKCSQIAAYLPEEWFKNSTMRASIPQLENFIQFLLQLAQKLSRSAIRDEVKEIILILVKIKALNQAESFIEEHNLDHLKSVIKEV
;
A
#
# COMPACT_ATOMS: atom_id res chain seq x y z
N MET A 1 6.49 -0.55 -27.78
CA MET A 1 6.64 -1.73 -26.89
C MET A 1 7.83 -2.60 -27.33
N THR A 2 8.04 -2.78 -28.64
CA THR A 2 9.22 -3.41 -29.25
C THR A 2 10.54 -2.72 -28.90
N ASP A 3 10.60 -1.39 -28.91
CA ASP A 3 11.85 -0.65 -28.61
C ASP A 3 12.27 -0.78 -27.14
N PHE A 4 11.31 -0.78 -26.21
CA PHE A 4 11.59 -0.99 -24.78
C PHE A 4 12.14 -2.39 -24.52
N GLN A 5 11.51 -3.43 -25.10
CA GLN A 5 11.98 -4.81 -24.93
C GLN A 5 13.36 -5.02 -25.54
N LYS A 6 13.62 -4.42 -26.71
CA LYS A 6 14.94 -4.44 -27.35
C LYS A 6 15.99 -3.75 -26.48
N SER A 7 15.75 -2.50 -26.05
CA SER A 7 16.68 -1.75 -25.21
C SER A 7 16.95 -2.45 -23.87
N ARG A 8 15.92 -3.03 -23.24
CA ARG A 8 16.09 -3.86 -22.06
C ARG A 8 16.97 -5.08 -22.36
N GLY A 9 16.74 -5.77 -23.48
CA GLY A 9 17.56 -6.89 -23.92
C GLY A 9 19.03 -6.51 -24.09
N ASP A 10 19.29 -5.37 -24.72
CA ASP A 10 20.65 -4.84 -24.94
C ASP A 10 21.34 -4.56 -23.58
N ILE A 11 20.66 -3.88 -22.65
CA ILE A 11 21.16 -3.62 -21.29
C ILE A 11 21.49 -4.92 -20.55
N LEU A 12 20.64 -5.94 -20.66
CA LEU A 12 20.86 -7.22 -20.00
C LEU A 12 22.01 -8.02 -20.61
N GLN A 13 22.30 -7.81 -21.90
CA GLN A 13 23.45 -8.42 -22.55
C GLN A 13 24.75 -7.71 -22.16
N ASP A 14 24.75 -6.38 -22.13
CA ASP A 14 25.91 -5.59 -21.69
C ASP A 14 26.23 -5.83 -20.21
N ARG A 15 25.20 -6.02 -19.38
CA ARG A 15 25.34 -6.41 -17.98
C ARG A 15 26.26 -7.63 -17.81
N LYS A 16 26.21 -8.62 -18.71
CA LYS A 16 27.04 -9.84 -18.58
C LYS A 16 28.54 -9.57 -18.74
N LYS A 17 28.91 -8.45 -19.36
CA LYS A 17 30.31 -8.09 -19.64
C LYS A 17 30.96 -7.26 -18.54
N ILE A 18 30.17 -6.68 -17.62
CA ILE A 18 30.66 -5.70 -16.62
C ILE A 18 31.76 -6.27 -15.69
N PHE A 19 31.72 -7.57 -15.40
CA PHE A 19 32.67 -8.23 -14.50
C PHE A 19 33.37 -9.42 -15.16
N GLU A 20 33.42 -9.47 -16.51
CA GLU A 20 33.97 -10.62 -17.23
C GLU A 20 35.48 -10.82 -17.03
N ASP A 21 36.19 -9.73 -16.74
CA ASP A 21 37.64 -9.67 -16.48
C ASP A 21 37.98 -9.55 -14.99
N VAL A 22 36.98 -9.61 -14.10
CA VAL A 22 37.16 -9.45 -12.66
C VAL A 22 37.12 -10.81 -11.98
N HIS A 23 38.16 -11.11 -11.20
CA HIS A 23 38.22 -12.35 -10.42
C HIS A 23 37.08 -12.40 -9.38
N ASP A 24 36.47 -13.59 -9.21
CA ASP A 24 35.25 -13.78 -8.39
C ASP A 24 35.37 -13.21 -6.97
N ASP A 25 36.55 -13.32 -6.37
CA ASP A 25 36.90 -12.73 -5.07
C ASP A 25 36.64 -11.21 -4.93
N PHE A 26 36.46 -10.48 -6.02
CA PHE A 26 36.25 -9.03 -6.05
C PHE A 26 34.87 -8.61 -6.60
N CYS A 27 34.10 -9.53 -7.19
CA CYS A 27 32.77 -9.23 -7.74
C CYS A 27 31.64 -10.11 -7.15
N ASN A 28 31.98 -11.26 -6.56
CA ASN A 28 31.03 -12.12 -5.86
C ASN A 28 30.90 -11.70 -4.39
N ILE A 29 29.69 -11.28 -4.01
CA ILE A 29 29.39 -10.77 -2.66
C ILE A 29 29.69 -11.80 -1.57
N GLN A 30 29.40 -13.09 -1.80
CA GLN A 30 29.65 -14.14 -0.83
C GLN A 30 31.17 -14.32 -0.60
N ASN A 31 31.95 -14.39 -1.68
CA ASN A 31 33.42 -14.52 -1.57
C ASN A 31 34.05 -13.33 -0.84
N ILE A 32 33.58 -12.12 -1.13
CA ILE A 32 34.03 -10.90 -0.44
C ILE A 32 33.73 -10.98 1.05
N LEU A 33 32.49 -11.34 1.42
CA LEU A 33 32.07 -11.44 2.82
C LEU A 33 32.82 -12.55 3.56
N LEU A 34 33.14 -13.68 2.91
CA LEU A 34 33.97 -14.75 3.48
C LEU A 34 35.37 -14.24 3.86
N LYS A 35 35.98 -13.36 3.07
CA LYS A 35 37.29 -12.75 3.43
C LYS A 35 37.18 -11.86 4.66
N PHE A 36 36.11 -11.07 4.77
CA PHE A 36 35.84 -10.27 5.96
C PHE A 36 35.53 -11.12 7.18
N GLN A 37 34.84 -12.25 6.99
CA GLN A 37 34.58 -13.20 8.06
C GLN A 37 35.88 -13.81 8.57
N GLN A 38 36.77 -14.27 7.68
CA GLN A 38 38.08 -14.78 8.07
C GLN A 38 38.93 -13.73 8.79
N TRP A 39 38.85 -12.46 8.37
CA TRP A 39 39.52 -11.37 9.08
C TRP A 39 38.94 -11.20 10.49
N ARG A 40 37.61 -11.17 10.63
CA ARG A 40 36.93 -11.07 11.92
C ARG A 40 37.30 -12.21 12.86
N GLU A 41 37.34 -13.45 12.35
CA GLU A 41 37.66 -14.64 13.15
C GLU A 41 39.14 -14.69 13.57
N LYS A 42 40.07 -14.31 12.69
CA LYS A 42 41.52 -14.39 12.96
C LYS A 42 42.05 -13.17 13.73
N PHE A 43 41.52 -11.98 13.45
CA PHE A 43 42.00 -10.71 14.00
C PHE A 43 40.81 -9.79 14.39
N PRO A 44 40.01 -10.17 15.40
CA PRO A 44 38.79 -9.46 15.76
C PRO A 44 39.02 -8.00 16.14
N ASP A 45 40.06 -7.70 16.93
CA ASP A 45 40.36 -6.33 17.37
C ASP A 45 40.59 -5.42 16.16
N SER A 46 41.44 -5.86 15.22
CA SER A 46 41.72 -5.13 13.98
C SER A 46 40.46 -4.93 13.12
N TYR A 47 39.58 -5.93 13.03
CA TYR A 47 38.32 -5.82 12.28
C TYR A 47 37.39 -4.76 12.89
N TYR A 48 37.20 -4.79 14.21
CA TYR A 48 36.28 -3.88 14.89
C TYR A 48 36.83 -2.46 14.99
N GLU A 49 38.15 -2.30 15.26
CA GLU A 49 38.82 -0.99 15.28
C GLU A 49 38.83 -0.31 13.90
N ALA A 50 38.82 -1.10 12.80
CA ALA A 50 38.70 -0.58 11.44
C ALA A 50 37.25 -0.23 11.03
N PHE A 51 36.28 -0.38 11.93
CA PHE A 51 34.86 -0.10 11.68
C PHE A 51 34.31 -0.79 10.42
N VAL A 52 34.71 -2.03 10.17
CA VAL A 52 34.40 -2.74 8.91
C VAL A 52 32.90 -2.83 8.62
N SER A 53 32.07 -2.99 9.65
CA SER A 53 30.60 -2.99 9.52
C SER A 53 30.04 -1.72 8.86
N LEU A 54 30.71 -0.56 9.00
CA LEU A 54 30.33 0.70 8.34
C LEU A 54 30.80 0.77 6.88
N CYS A 55 31.84 0.01 6.55
CA CYS A 55 32.47 -0.05 5.23
C CYS A 55 31.78 -1.05 4.30
N ILE A 56 31.34 -2.21 4.81
CA ILE A 56 30.69 -3.27 4.01
C ILE A 56 29.53 -2.73 3.16
N PRO A 57 28.56 -1.95 3.69
CA PRO A 57 27.47 -1.42 2.86
C PRO A 57 27.95 -0.52 1.71
N LYS A 58 29.06 0.20 1.89
CA LYS A 58 29.64 1.04 0.83
C LYS A 58 30.32 0.18 -0.23
N LEU A 59 31.06 -0.83 0.20
CA LEU A 59 31.77 -1.76 -0.67
C LEU A 59 30.80 -2.59 -1.54
N LEU A 60 29.73 -3.12 -0.94
CA LEU A 60 28.78 -3.97 -1.65
C LEU A 60 27.85 -3.17 -2.57
N ASN A 61 27.78 -1.84 -2.43
CA ASN A 61 26.85 -0.99 -3.17
C ASN A 61 26.86 -1.19 -4.70
N PRO A 62 28.00 -1.07 -5.41
CA PRO A 62 28.05 -1.32 -6.85
C PRO A 62 27.59 -2.74 -7.23
N LEU A 63 27.93 -3.75 -6.44
CA LEU A 63 27.59 -5.16 -6.71
C LEU A 63 26.10 -5.42 -6.52
N ILE A 64 25.50 -4.88 -5.45
CA ILE A 64 24.07 -5.00 -5.21
C ILE A 64 23.30 -4.24 -6.28
N ARG A 65 23.70 -3.00 -6.63
CA ARG A 65 23.08 -2.25 -7.72
C ARG A 65 23.13 -3.00 -9.05
N PHE A 66 24.25 -3.65 -9.34
CA PHE A 66 24.39 -4.53 -10.49
C PHE A 66 23.39 -5.69 -10.48
N GLN A 67 23.22 -6.36 -9.34
CA GLN A 67 22.21 -7.42 -9.20
C GLN A 67 20.78 -6.90 -9.37
N LEU A 68 20.52 -5.67 -8.94
CA LEU A 68 19.21 -5.04 -9.03
C LEU A 68 18.87 -4.49 -10.42
N ILE A 69 19.77 -4.45 -11.41
CA ILE A 69 19.52 -3.80 -12.72
C ILE A 69 18.16 -4.20 -13.32
N ASP A 70 17.86 -5.51 -13.40
CA ASP A 70 16.60 -6.02 -13.97
C ASP A 70 15.45 -6.12 -12.96
N TRP A 71 15.71 -5.78 -11.70
CA TRP A 71 14.71 -5.89 -10.65
C TRP A 71 13.66 -4.78 -10.78
N ASN A 72 12.41 -5.20 -10.94
CA ASN A 72 11.24 -4.35 -10.95
C ASN A 72 10.30 -4.75 -9.79
N PRO A 73 10.24 -3.96 -8.70
CA PRO A 73 9.47 -4.26 -7.50
C PRO A 73 7.95 -4.18 -7.69
N LEU A 74 7.47 -3.64 -8.83
CA LEU A 74 6.06 -3.46 -9.12
C LEU A 74 5.45 -4.66 -9.86
N LYS A 75 6.28 -5.61 -10.33
CA LYS A 75 5.81 -6.82 -11.00
C LYS A 75 5.37 -7.87 -9.99
N PHE A 76 4.24 -8.52 -10.27
CA PHE A 76 3.70 -9.59 -9.42
C PHE A 76 4.65 -10.79 -9.29
N ASP A 77 5.39 -11.11 -10.34
CA ASP A 77 6.39 -12.17 -10.40
C ASP A 77 7.81 -11.68 -10.03
N SER A 78 7.93 -10.48 -9.46
CA SER A 78 9.22 -9.97 -9.00
C SER A 78 9.79 -10.88 -7.92
N ILE A 79 11.06 -11.24 -8.08
CA ILE A 79 11.83 -11.88 -7.00
C ILE A 79 11.77 -11.02 -5.74
N GLY A 80 11.47 -11.66 -4.61
CA GLY A 80 11.43 -11.00 -3.30
C GLY A 80 12.84 -10.71 -2.81
N LEU A 81 13.01 -9.62 -2.04
CA LEU A 81 14.33 -9.21 -1.52
C LEU A 81 15.05 -10.34 -0.77
N LYS A 82 14.32 -11.08 0.07
CA LYS A 82 14.83 -12.21 0.88
C LYS A 82 15.38 -13.37 0.03
N GLN A 83 14.98 -13.46 -1.24
CA GLN A 83 15.41 -14.52 -2.16
C GLN A 83 16.62 -14.10 -3.00
N MET A 84 17.07 -12.84 -2.88
CA MET A 84 18.19 -12.36 -3.69
C MET A 84 19.53 -12.84 -3.11
N PRO A 85 20.50 -13.23 -3.95
CA PRO A 85 21.79 -13.76 -3.47
C PRO A 85 22.53 -12.81 -2.52
N TRP A 86 22.51 -11.51 -2.80
CA TRP A 86 23.13 -10.52 -1.90
C TRP A 86 22.50 -10.48 -0.52
N PHE A 87 21.18 -10.70 -0.44
CA PHE A 87 20.44 -10.64 0.83
C PHE A 87 20.81 -11.84 1.68
N THR A 88 20.77 -13.04 1.10
CA THR A 88 21.18 -14.29 1.77
C THR A 88 22.63 -14.22 2.23
N SER A 89 23.55 -13.75 1.36
CA SER A 89 24.98 -13.65 1.70
C SER A 89 25.24 -12.73 2.90
N ILE A 90 24.55 -11.58 2.98
CA ILE A 90 24.66 -10.68 4.14
C ILE A 90 24.03 -11.32 5.38
N GLY A 91 22.88 -12.00 5.24
CA GLY A 91 22.23 -12.72 6.33
C GLY A 91 23.17 -13.75 6.99
N GLU A 92 23.80 -14.61 6.18
CA GLU A 92 24.77 -15.61 6.64
C GLU A 92 26.00 -14.97 7.31
N PHE A 93 26.49 -13.87 6.76
CA PHE A 93 27.62 -13.12 7.33
C PHE A 93 27.29 -12.49 8.71
N MET A 94 26.05 -12.03 8.90
CA MET A 94 25.60 -11.52 10.20
C MET A 94 25.33 -12.64 11.19
N GLU A 95 24.80 -13.78 10.75
CA GLU A 95 24.52 -14.92 11.64
C GLU A 95 25.82 -15.54 12.19
N SER A 96 26.86 -15.66 11.35
CA SER A 96 28.18 -16.10 11.81
C SER A 96 28.75 -15.19 12.91
N SER A 97 28.51 -13.87 12.83
CA SER A 97 28.95 -12.93 13.88
C SER A 97 28.29 -13.15 15.23
N MET A 98 27.10 -13.77 15.27
CA MET A 98 26.39 -14.06 16.52
C MET A 98 26.91 -15.32 17.21
N LYS A 99 27.49 -16.26 16.45
CA LYS A 99 28.06 -17.50 16.98
C LYS A 99 29.42 -17.26 17.63
N ASP A 100 30.14 -16.23 17.17
CA ASP A 100 31.51 -15.92 17.59
C ASP A 100 31.60 -14.98 18.80
N ALA A 101 30.49 -14.39 19.28
CA ALA A 101 30.54 -13.35 20.30
C ALA A 101 29.53 -13.54 21.44
N GLY A 102 30.05 -13.67 22.68
CA GLY A 102 29.33 -13.36 23.91
C GLY A 102 29.03 -11.86 24.11
N LYS A 103 28.94 -11.08 23.03
CA LYS A 103 28.61 -9.65 23.02
C LYS A 103 27.30 -9.46 22.27
N GLU A 104 26.25 -9.10 22.99
CA GLU A 104 24.91 -8.82 22.46
C GLU A 104 24.86 -7.61 21.48
N ASP A 105 25.96 -6.86 21.30
CA ASP A 105 26.01 -5.59 20.56
C ASP A 105 27.04 -5.58 19.40
N SER A 106 27.04 -6.62 18.55
CA SER A 106 27.89 -6.63 17.36
C SER A 106 27.37 -5.62 16.32
N SER A 107 28.19 -4.62 15.97
CA SER A 107 27.86 -3.61 14.96
C SER A 107 27.51 -4.20 13.58
N ASP A 108 27.95 -5.43 13.30
CA ASP A 108 27.62 -6.21 12.10
C ASP A 108 26.11 -6.46 11.91
N ARG A 109 25.31 -6.53 13.00
CA ARG A 109 23.85 -6.71 12.93
C ARG A 109 23.14 -5.61 12.14
N LYS A 110 23.76 -4.43 12.04
CA LYS A 110 23.21 -3.27 11.33
C LYS A 110 23.55 -3.27 9.84
N ILE A 111 24.37 -4.19 9.32
CA ILE A 111 24.84 -4.17 7.92
C ILE A 111 23.66 -4.30 6.95
N LEU A 112 22.76 -5.26 7.17
CA LEU A 112 21.61 -5.46 6.29
C LEU A 112 20.70 -4.22 6.26
N SER A 113 20.36 -3.69 7.44
CA SER A 113 19.61 -2.44 7.59
C SER A 113 20.30 -1.26 6.87
N ALA A 114 21.62 -1.13 6.98
CA ALA A 114 22.38 -0.09 6.30
C ALA A 114 22.39 -0.26 4.77
N VAL A 115 22.47 -1.50 4.27
CA VAL A 115 22.37 -1.82 2.84
C VAL A 115 20.98 -1.49 2.29
N ILE A 116 19.92 -1.90 2.98
CA ILE A 116 18.54 -1.59 2.60
C ILE A 116 18.34 -0.07 2.53
N ASN A 117 18.77 0.66 3.56
CA ASN A 117 18.65 2.12 3.61
C ASN A 117 19.43 2.83 2.50
N LYS A 118 20.64 2.37 2.17
CA LYS A 118 21.51 3.06 1.20
C LYS A 118 21.24 2.70 -0.25
N ILE A 119 20.62 1.55 -0.51
CA ILE A 119 20.54 0.97 -1.86
C ILE A 119 19.11 0.67 -2.26
N VAL A 120 18.38 -0.08 -1.43
CA VAL A 120 17.04 -0.57 -1.78
C VAL A 120 16.00 0.54 -1.65
N ILE A 121 16.01 1.27 -0.54
CA ILE A 121 15.04 2.36 -0.29
C ILE A 121 15.10 3.44 -1.39
N PRO A 122 16.27 4.02 -1.74
CA PRO A 122 16.34 5.02 -2.80
C PRO A 122 15.78 4.52 -4.12
N ARG A 123 16.13 3.28 -4.51
CA ARG A 123 15.61 2.67 -5.73
C ARG A 123 14.11 2.48 -5.69
N LEU A 124 13.55 2.00 -4.57
CA LEU A 124 12.10 1.88 -4.42
C LEU A 124 11.40 3.23 -4.45
N THR A 125 11.99 4.27 -3.85
CA THR A 125 11.48 5.64 -3.90
C THR A 125 11.40 6.12 -5.35
N ASP A 126 12.42 5.85 -6.19
CA ASP A 126 12.34 6.19 -7.62
C ASP A 126 11.18 5.45 -8.32
N PHE A 127 10.94 4.18 -7.99
CA PHE A 127 9.78 3.45 -8.52
C PHE A 127 8.46 4.09 -8.06
N VAL A 128 8.36 4.51 -6.80
CA VAL A 128 7.17 5.18 -6.26
C VAL A 128 6.91 6.51 -6.97
N GLU A 129 7.94 7.31 -7.18
CA GLU A 129 7.81 8.67 -7.69
C GLU A 129 7.55 8.70 -9.19
N PHE A 130 8.20 7.83 -9.96
CA PHE A 130 8.23 7.94 -11.42
C PHE A 130 7.50 6.83 -12.18
N ILE A 131 7.27 5.66 -11.55
CA ILE A 131 6.81 4.46 -12.29
C ILE A 131 5.50 3.91 -11.76
N TRP A 132 5.30 3.92 -10.44
CA TRP A 132 4.12 3.36 -9.81
C TRP A 132 2.86 4.13 -10.20
N ASP A 133 1.87 3.35 -10.64
CA ASP A 133 0.50 3.79 -10.88
C ASP A 133 -0.40 3.38 -9.68
N PRO A 134 -0.87 4.35 -8.86
CA PRO A 134 -1.80 4.08 -7.76
C PRO A 134 -3.14 3.45 -8.19
N LEU A 135 -3.54 3.56 -9.46
CA LEU A 135 -4.73 2.90 -10.00
C LEU A 135 -4.49 1.41 -10.31
N SER A 136 -3.22 0.99 -10.41
CA SER A 136 -2.85 -0.40 -10.66
C SER A 136 -2.83 -1.21 -9.36
N THR A 137 -3.82 -2.08 -9.19
CA THR A 137 -3.95 -2.94 -8.02
C THR A 137 -2.81 -3.97 -7.92
N SER A 138 -2.32 -4.50 -9.06
CA SER A 138 -1.20 -5.45 -9.07
C SER A 138 0.10 -4.78 -8.63
N GLN A 139 0.41 -3.59 -9.16
CA GLN A 139 1.60 -2.83 -8.76
C GLN A 139 1.52 -2.42 -7.29
N THR A 140 0.35 -1.92 -6.86
CA THR A 140 0.10 -1.55 -5.46
C THR A 140 0.35 -2.72 -4.51
N ARG A 141 -0.19 -3.90 -4.81
CA ARG A 141 0.01 -5.11 -3.98
C ARG A 141 1.48 -5.55 -3.96
N SER A 142 2.14 -5.54 -5.12
CA SER A 142 3.56 -5.90 -5.20
C SER A 142 4.42 -4.96 -4.37
N LEU A 143 4.21 -3.65 -4.50
CA LEU A 143 4.93 -2.63 -3.75
C LEU A 143 4.70 -2.76 -2.24
N ILE A 144 3.46 -2.99 -1.81
CA ILE A 144 3.11 -3.26 -0.40
C ILE A 144 3.91 -4.45 0.15
N THR A 145 4.02 -5.54 -0.62
CA THR A 145 4.83 -6.71 -0.22
C THR A 145 6.29 -6.35 -0.02
N GLN A 146 6.90 -5.61 -0.97
CA GLN A 146 8.30 -5.18 -0.83
C GLN A 146 8.51 -4.24 0.37
N CYS A 147 7.59 -3.30 0.59
CA CYS A 147 7.63 -2.41 1.74
C CYS A 147 7.51 -3.17 3.07
N ARG A 148 6.63 -4.19 3.16
CA ARG A 148 6.52 -5.05 4.36
C ARG A 148 7.82 -5.77 4.66
N THR A 149 8.43 -6.38 3.64
CA THR A 149 9.73 -7.04 3.79
C THR A 149 10.79 -6.08 4.33
N ILE A 150 10.86 -4.85 3.82
CA ILE A 150 11.79 -3.83 4.32
C ILE A 150 11.50 -3.46 5.77
N LEU A 151 10.23 -3.28 6.14
CA LEU A 151 9.85 -2.90 7.50
C LEU A 151 10.20 -3.99 8.53
N GLU A 152 9.96 -5.26 8.20
CA GLU A 152 10.32 -6.42 9.01
C GLU A 152 11.83 -6.45 9.32
N GLU A 153 12.69 -6.28 8.30
CA GLU A 153 14.14 -6.34 8.45
C GLU A 153 14.75 -5.20 9.26
N HIS A 154 13.98 -4.13 9.46
CA HIS A 154 14.40 -3.03 10.30
C HIS A 154 13.81 -3.11 11.71
N SER A 155 12.70 -3.82 11.94
CA SER A 155 12.18 -4.03 13.31
C SER A 155 13.07 -4.92 14.16
N THR A 156 13.91 -5.75 13.53
CA THR A 156 14.92 -6.59 14.21
C THR A 156 16.12 -5.79 14.73
N CYS A 157 16.29 -4.53 14.31
CA CYS A 157 17.32 -3.61 14.80
C CYS A 157 16.69 -2.53 15.68
N GLU A 158 16.49 -2.82 16.97
CA GLU A 158 15.53 -2.16 17.88
C GLU A 158 15.64 -0.63 18.11
N ASN A 159 16.63 0.12 17.61
CA ASN A 159 16.89 1.46 18.16
C ASN A 159 16.94 2.65 17.19
N GLU A 160 16.62 2.48 15.90
CA GLU A 160 16.57 3.62 14.97
C GLU A 160 15.31 3.60 14.10
N VAL A 161 14.45 4.61 14.28
CA VAL A 161 13.46 4.99 13.25
C VAL A 161 14.27 5.42 12.03
N SER A 162 14.55 4.47 11.14
CA SER A 162 15.38 4.73 9.97
C SER A 162 14.70 5.79 9.12
N LYS A 163 15.32 6.96 9.00
CA LYS A 163 14.88 8.09 8.17
C LYS A 163 14.38 7.64 6.78
N GLY A 164 15.07 6.68 6.17
CA GLY A 164 14.69 6.09 4.89
C GLY A 164 13.28 5.48 4.85
N LYS A 165 12.82 4.84 5.93
CA LYS A 165 11.43 4.33 6.03
C LYS A 165 10.41 5.46 5.99
N GLN A 166 10.66 6.52 6.76
CA GLN A 166 9.76 7.67 6.80
C GLN A 166 9.74 8.35 5.44
N ASP A 167 10.89 8.46 4.77
CA ASP A 167 11.00 9.06 3.45
C ASP A 167 10.22 8.27 2.39
N ILE A 168 10.33 6.93 2.35
CA ILE A 168 9.56 6.12 1.39
C ILE A 168 8.05 6.15 1.67
N LEU A 169 7.63 6.03 2.93
CA LEU A 169 6.20 6.12 3.30
C LEU A 169 5.62 7.50 2.96
N LYS A 170 6.39 8.57 3.18
CA LYS A 170 6.03 9.93 2.77
C LYS A 170 5.93 10.06 1.25
N SER A 171 6.87 9.49 0.50
CA SER A 171 6.83 9.50 -0.96
C SER A 171 5.60 8.76 -1.50
N ILE A 172 5.26 7.60 -0.90
CA ILE A 172 4.03 6.84 -1.23
C ILE A 172 2.78 7.70 -0.99
N GLY A 173 2.65 8.29 0.21
CA GLY A 173 1.52 9.15 0.54
C GLY A 173 1.41 10.38 -0.38
N SER A 174 2.54 10.99 -0.74
CA SER A 174 2.62 12.10 -1.68
C SER A 174 2.18 11.69 -3.09
N ARG A 175 2.63 10.52 -3.56
CA ARG A 175 2.25 9.99 -4.87
C ARG A 175 0.75 9.70 -4.96
N MET A 176 0.16 9.09 -3.93
CA MET A 176 -1.28 8.88 -3.85
C MET A 176 -2.05 10.20 -3.85
N LYS A 177 -1.62 11.16 -3.02
CA LYS A 177 -2.22 12.50 -2.96
C LYS A 177 -2.23 13.14 -4.34
N LYS A 178 -1.10 13.11 -5.05
CA LYS A 178 -0.97 13.63 -6.41
C LYS A 178 -1.94 12.94 -7.36
N SER A 179 -2.04 11.62 -7.35
CA SER A 179 -3.01 10.93 -8.22
C SER A 179 -4.47 11.21 -7.87
N ILE A 180 -4.80 11.45 -6.61
CA ILE A 180 -6.16 11.88 -6.21
C ILE A 180 -6.46 13.31 -6.69
N GLU A 181 -5.47 14.20 -6.65
CA GLU A 181 -5.62 15.61 -6.99
C GLU A 181 -5.59 15.84 -8.51
N ASP A 182 -4.76 15.12 -9.25
CA ASP A 182 -4.51 15.33 -10.68
C ASP A 182 -5.34 14.40 -11.58
N ASP A 183 -5.59 13.15 -11.17
CA ASP A 183 -6.12 12.10 -12.07
C ASP A 183 -7.61 11.76 -11.83
N VAL A 184 -8.17 12.10 -10.65
CA VAL A 184 -9.56 11.75 -10.31
C VAL A 184 -10.53 12.78 -10.86
N PHE A 185 -11.38 12.34 -11.79
CA PHE A 185 -12.42 13.18 -12.37
C PHE A 185 -13.71 12.40 -12.57
N ILE A 186 -14.77 12.75 -11.83
CA ILE A 186 -16.12 12.20 -12.03
C ILE A 186 -17.04 13.34 -12.48
N PRO A 187 -17.46 13.36 -13.77
CA PRO A 187 -18.29 14.45 -14.27
C PRO A 187 -19.69 14.40 -13.64
N LEU A 188 -20.25 15.59 -13.35
CA LEU A 188 -21.62 15.74 -12.91
C LEU A 188 -22.46 16.24 -14.09
N TYR A 189 -23.34 15.37 -14.60
CA TYR A 189 -24.22 15.69 -15.71
C TYR A 189 -25.64 16.01 -15.22
N PRO A 190 -26.41 16.85 -15.93
CA PRO A 190 -27.85 16.99 -15.70
C PRO A 190 -28.55 15.64 -15.80
N LYS A 191 -29.60 15.42 -14.99
CA LYS A 191 -30.33 14.14 -14.94
C LYS A 191 -30.80 13.69 -16.33
N SER A 192 -31.31 14.61 -17.14
CA SER A 192 -31.74 14.36 -18.51
C SER A 192 -30.65 13.78 -19.42
N ALA A 193 -29.38 14.11 -19.20
CA ALA A 193 -28.26 13.61 -20.01
C ALA A 193 -27.85 12.17 -19.64
N VAL A 194 -28.20 11.72 -18.43
CA VAL A 194 -27.85 10.40 -17.88
C VAL A 194 -29.06 9.48 -17.66
N GLU A 195 -30.28 9.96 -17.94
CA GLU A 195 -31.51 9.17 -17.91
C GLU A 195 -31.39 7.92 -18.80
N ASN A 196 -30.89 8.08 -20.02
CA ASN A 196 -30.56 6.95 -20.88
C ASN A 196 -29.21 6.34 -20.49
N ARG A 197 -29.23 5.17 -19.86
CA ARG A 197 -28.02 4.41 -19.47
C ARG A 197 -27.11 4.06 -20.64
N ALA A 198 -27.66 3.95 -21.85
CA ALA A 198 -26.87 3.67 -23.04
C ALA A 198 -26.12 4.92 -23.55
N SER A 199 -26.42 6.11 -23.02
CA SER A 199 -25.82 7.37 -23.45
C SER A 199 -24.31 7.39 -23.19
N PRO A 200 -23.53 8.08 -24.04
CA PRO A 200 -22.09 8.26 -23.83
C PRO A 200 -21.78 8.91 -22.47
N HIS A 201 -22.59 9.88 -22.04
CA HIS A 201 -22.45 10.57 -20.75
C HIS A 201 -22.60 9.62 -19.57
N SER A 202 -23.65 8.80 -19.57
CA SER A 202 -23.88 7.80 -18.51
C SER A 202 -22.73 6.78 -18.44
N LYS A 203 -22.32 6.22 -19.59
CA LYS A 203 -21.22 5.26 -19.67
C LYS A 203 -19.88 5.85 -19.20
N PHE A 204 -19.60 7.10 -19.56
CA PHE A 204 -18.37 7.76 -19.17
C PHE A 204 -18.35 8.06 -17.66
N GLN A 205 -19.43 8.64 -17.12
CA GLN A 205 -19.56 8.88 -15.68
C GLN A 205 -19.43 7.59 -14.87
N GLU A 206 -20.03 6.49 -15.34
CA GLU A 206 -19.95 5.18 -14.69
C GLU A 206 -18.50 4.68 -14.65
N ARG A 207 -17.78 4.73 -15.78
CA ARG A 207 -16.36 4.36 -15.84
C ARG A 207 -15.51 5.20 -14.88
N GLN A 208 -15.75 6.50 -14.83
CA GLN A 208 -15.01 7.39 -13.93
C GLN A 208 -15.31 7.08 -12.46
N PHE A 209 -16.56 6.78 -12.12
CA PHE A 209 -16.91 6.36 -10.76
C PHE A 209 -16.17 5.09 -10.34
N TRP A 210 -16.19 4.05 -11.18
CA TRP A 210 -15.50 2.80 -10.87
C TRP A 210 -13.98 2.95 -10.85
N SER A 211 -13.41 3.82 -11.68
CA SER A 211 -11.99 4.18 -11.62
C SER A 211 -11.65 4.83 -10.28
N GLY A 212 -12.42 5.84 -9.85
CA GLY A 212 -12.25 6.48 -8.54
C GLY A 212 -12.42 5.52 -7.37
N LEU A 213 -13.39 4.59 -7.46
CA LEU A 213 -13.61 3.57 -6.45
C LEU A 213 -12.48 2.52 -6.41
N LYS A 214 -11.89 2.17 -7.56
CA LYS A 214 -10.70 1.32 -7.62
C LYS A 214 -9.50 2.00 -6.97
N LEU A 215 -9.29 3.29 -7.24
CA LEU A 215 -8.24 4.06 -6.57
C LEU A 215 -8.49 4.09 -5.06
N PHE A 216 -9.74 4.27 -4.63
CA PHE A 216 -10.12 4.24 -3.21
C PHE A 216 -9.75 2.91 -2.57
N HIS A 217 -10.10 1.79 -3.20
CA HIS A 217 -9.67 0.48 -2.74
C HIS A 217 -8.14 0.39 -2.62
N ASN A 218 -7.41 0.79 -3.67
CA ASN A 218 -5.95 0.70 -3.69
C ASN A 218 -5.29 1.56 -2.62
N VAL A 219 -5.81 2.76 -2.32
CA VAL A 219 -5.33 3.61 -1.22
C VAL A 219 -5.51 2.88 0.12
N LEU A 220 -6.67 2.26 0.34
CA LEU A 220 -6.98 1.57 1.60
C LEU A 220 -6.21 0.25 1.79
N LEU A 221 -5.67 -0.36 0.73
CA LEU A 221 -4.79 -1.54 0.84
C LEU A 221 -3.52 -1.28 1.67
N TRP A 222 -3.14 -0.01 1.84
CA TRP A 222 -1.98 0.40 2.63
C TRP A 222 -2.25 0.47 4.13
N ASN A 223 -3.46 0.10 4.57
CA ASN A 223 -3.77 -0.10 5.98
C ASN A 223 -2.74 -1.04 6.63
N GLY A 224 -2.25 -0.66 7.81
CA GLY A 224 -1.19 -1.37 8.53
C GLY A 224 0.24 -0.99 8.13
N LEU A 225 0.45 -0.26 7.02
CA LEU A 225 1.77 0.28 6.65
C LEU A 225 1.85 1.79 6.79
N LEU A 226 0.85 2.51 6.27
CA LEU A 226 0.77 3.96 6.41
C LEU A 226 0.06 4.35 7.71
N PRO A 227 0.38 5.52 8.30
CA PRO A 227 -0.36 6.04 9.43
C PRO A 227 -1.85 6.16 9.12
N GLU A 228 -2.69 5.69 10.05
CA GLU A 228 -4.15 5.66 9.89
C GLU A 228 -4.72 7.05 9.58
N GLY A 229 -4.21 8.10 10.23
CA GLY A 229 -4.61 9.48 9.97
C GLY A 229 -4.40 9.91 8.52
N THR A 230 -3.25 9.56 7.93
CA THR A 230 -2.93 9.84 6.53
C THR A 230 -3.86 9.08 5.58
N LEU A 231 -4.12 7.79 5.85
CA LEU A 231 -5.03 7.00 5.03
C LEU A 231 -6.47 7.49 5.09
N ARG A 232 -6.95 7.89 6.28
CA ARG A 232 -8.27 8.49 6.43
C ARG A 232 -8.38 9.84 5.73
N GLU A 233 -7.36 10.68 5.80
CA GLU A 233 -7.33 11.94 5.06
C GLU A 233 -7.42 11.70 3.54
N LEU A 234 -6.56 10.84 2.99
CA LEU A 234 -6.51 10.55 1.55
C LEU A 234 -7.77 9.80 1.06
N GLY A 235 -8.10 8.69 1.72
CA GLY A 235 -9.20 7.82 1.33
C GLY A 235 -10.57 8.40 1.64
N LEU A 236 -10.83 8.79 2.89
CA LEU A 236 -12.16 9.25 3.31
C LEU A 236 -12.37 10.74 2.99
N GLY A 237 -11.39 11.59 3.34
CA GLY A 237 -11.48 13.03 3.13
C GLY A 237 -11.41 13.42 1.66
N LYS A 238 -10.27 13.14 1.01
CA LYS A 238 -9.97 13.64 -0.32
C LYS A 238 -10.60 12.84 -1.46
N LEU A 239 -10.86 11.55 -1.27
CA LEU A 239 -11.37 10.69 -2.34
C LEU A 239 -12.86 10.37 -2.18
N LEU A 240 -13.25 9.78 -1.05
CA LEU A 240 -14.65 9.42 -0.78
C LEU A 240 -15.54 10.67 -0.73
N ASN A 241 -15.27 11.60 0.18
CA ASN A 241 -16.17 12.74 0.39
C ASN A 241 -16.18 13.72 -0.78
N ARG A 242 -15.01 14.00 -1.39
CA ARG A 242 -14.89 14.99 -2.46
C ARG A 242 -15.41 14.51 -3.82
N TYR A 243 -15.28 13.22 -4.11
CA TYR A 243 -15.60 12.69 -5.45
C TYR A 243 -16.70 11.64 -5.42
N LEU A 244 -16.54 10.55 -4.65
CA LEU A 244 -17.46 9.42 -4.70
C LEU A 244 -18.83 9.78 -4.11
N VAL A 245 -18.89 10.38 -2.91
CA VAL A 245 -20.14 10.81 -2.27
C VAL A 245 -20.80 11.91 -3.09
N THR A 246 -20.03 12.88 -3.60
CA THR A 246 -20.54 13.93 -4.49
C THR A 246 -21.19 13.37 -5.75
N ALA A 247 -20.60 12.34 -6.35
CA ALA A 247 -21.18 11.65 -7.50
C ALA A 247 -22.48 10.91 -7.13
N LEU A 248 -22.48 10.22 -5.98
CA LEU A 248 -23.64 9.49 -5.47
C LEU A 248 -24.84 10.42 -5.16
N LEU A 249 -24.58 11.59 -4.57
CA LEU A 249 -25.60 12.61 -4.27
C LEU A 249 -26.34 13.09 -5.53
N ASN A 250 -25.69 13.08 -6.68
CA ASN A 250 -26.25 13.50 -7.96
C ASN A 250 -26.87 12.34 -8.77
N ALA A 251 -26.74 11.10 -8.30
CA ALA A 251 -27.28 9.94 -8.97
C ALA A 251 -28.79 9.77 -8.72
N THR A 252 -29.49 9.12 -9.65
CA THR A 252 -30.88 8.69 -9.44
C THR A 252 -30.94 7.54 -8.43
N PRO A 253 -31.75 7.65 -7.36
CA PRO A 253 -31.93 6.57 -6.39
C PRO A 253 -32.32 5.25 -7.07
N GLY A 254 -31.70 4.16 -6.65
CA GLY A 254 -32.01 2.82 -7.15
C GLY A 254 -30.95 1.78 -6.78
N PRO A 255 -31.14 0.52 -7.21
CA PRO A 255 -30.30 -0.61 -6.80
C PRO A 255 -28.82 -0.44 -7.17
N GLU A 256 -28.52 0.21 -8.31
CA GLU A 256 -27.14 0.47 -8.74
C GLU A 256 -26.37 1.39 -7.78
N VAL A 257 -27.05 2.39 -7.22
CA VAL A 257 -26.44 3.31 -6.24
C VAL A 257 -26.15 2.56 -4.94
N VAL A 258 -27.06 1.69 -4.51
CA VAL A 258 -26.90 0.83 -3.33
C VAL A 258 -25.72 -0.11 -3.50
N LYS A 259 -25.59 -0.74 -4.68
CA LYS A 259 -24.42 -1.57 -5.03
C LYS A 259 -23.11 -0.80 -4.94
N LYS A 260 -23.05 0.45 -5.41
CA LYS A 260 -21.87 1.32 -5.27
C LYS A 260 -21.54 1.60 -3.81
N CYS A 261 -22.54 1.91 -2.99
CA CYS A 261 -22.38 2.09 -1.54
C CYS A 261 -21.87 0.83 -0.84
N SER A 262 -22.41 -0.33 -1.23
CA SER A 262 -22.01 -1.64 -0.73
C SER A 262 -20.54 -1.92 -1.02
N GLN A 263 -20.07 -1.61 -2.23
CA GLN A 263 -18.65 -1.73 -2.60
C GLN A 263 -17.74 -0.75 -1.84
N ILE A 264 -18.17 0.50 -1.64
CA ILE A 264 -17.43 1.46 -0.80
C ILE A 264 -17.25 0.88 0.61
N ALA A 265 -18.34 0.42 1.22
CA ALA A 265 -18.32 -0.16 2.56
C ALA A 265 -17.50 -1.45 2.63
N ALA A 266 -17.48 -2.24 1.55
CA ALA A 266 -16.69 -3.46 1.46
C ALA A 266 -15.17 -3.22 1.53
N TYR A 267 -14.70 -2.07 1.05
CA TYR A 267 -13.26 -1.74 1.04
C TYR A 267 -12.75 -1.05 2.32
N LEU A 268 -13.64 -0.66 3.24
CA LEU A 268 -13.23 -0.05 4.50
C LEU A 268 -12.56 -1.08 5.41
N PRO A 269 -11.37 -0.79 5.98
CA PRO A 269 -10.72 -1.70 6.92
C PRO A 269 -11.55 -1.89 8.20
N GLU A 270 -11.84 -3.14 8.56
CA GLU A 270 -12.61 -3.47 9.76
C GLU A 270 -11.93 -3.01 11.06
N GLU A 271 -10.59 -2.95 11.05
CA GLU A 271 -9.77 -2.50 12.18
C GLU A 271 -10.09 -1.07 12.62
N TRP A 272 -10.52 -0.22 11.69
CA TRP A 272 -10.90 1.17 11.99
C TRP A 272 -12.13 1.29 12.89
N PHE A 273 -12.89 0.21 13.02
CA PHE A 273 -14.15 0.16 13.75
C PHE A 273 -14.09 -0.71 15.02
N LYS A 274 -12.94 -1.34 15.32
CA LYS A 274 -12.78 -2.23 16.49
C LYS A 274 -12.80 -1.47 17.83
N ASN A 275 -12.36 -0.22 17.85
CA ASN A 275 -12.19 0.58 19.07
C ASN A 275 -13.32 1.61 19.30
N SER A 276 -14.41 1.58 18.53
CA SER A 276 -15.54 2.50 18.72
C SER A 276 -16.36 2.06 19.94
N THR A 277 -15.90 2.40 21.14
CA THR A 277 -16.68 2.28 22.39
C THR A 277 -17.96 3.11 22.34
N MET A 278 -17.98 4.15 21.51
CA MET A 278 -19.20 4.84 21.11
C MET A 278 -19.83 4.10 19.93
N ARG A 279 -21.13 3.84 19.99
CA ARG A 279 -22.00 3.35 18.89
C ARG A 279 -22.07 4.30 17.66
N ALA A 280 -21.04 5.12 17.49
CA ALA A 280 -20.90 6.15 16.50
C ALA A 280 -19.73 5.80 15.56
N SER A 281 -19.95 6.04 14.28
CA SER A 281 -18.96 5.82 13.24
C SER A 281 -17.82 6.86 13.29
N ILE A 282 -16.86 6.69 12.40
CA ILE A 282 -15.73 7.59 12.20
C ILE A 282 -16.25 8.93 11.65
N PRO A 283 -15.82 10.10 12.17
CA PRO A 283 -16.36 11.41 11.78
C PRO A 283 -16.29 11.70 10.28
N GLN A 284 -15.23 11.24 9.59
CA GLN A 284 -15.08 11.44 8.15
C GLN A 284 -16.13 10.71 7.30
N LEU A 285 -16.86 9.73 7.87
CA LEU A 285 -17.94 9.01 7.19
C LEU A 285 -19.31 9.68 7.31
N GLU A 286 -19.44 10.79 8.05
CA GLU A 286 -20.73 11.43 8.31
C GLU A 286 -21.49 11.78 7.01
N ASN A 287 -20.81 12.35 6.02
CA ASN A 287 -21.43 12.67 4.72
C ASN A 287 -21.94 11.42 3.99
N PHE A 288 -21.24 10.30 4.12
CA PHE A 288 -21.65 9.02 3.55
C PHE A 288 -22.83 8.43 4.31
N ILE A 289 -22.83 8.51 5.64
CA ILE A 289 -23.94 8.07 6.50
C ILE A 289 -25.21 8.86 6.18
N GLN A 290 -25.12 10.18 6.12
CA GLN A 290 -26.26 11.04 5.76
C GLN A 290 -26.80 10.72 4.36
N PHE A 291 -25.90 10.46 3.40
CA PHE A 291 -26.31 10.03 2.06
C PHE A 291 -27.07 8.69 2.10
N LEU A 292 -26.59 7.69 2.84
CA LEU A 292 -27.23 6.40 3.00
C LEU A 292 -28.64 6.53 3.58
N LEU A 293 -28.81 7.34 4.62
CA LEU A 293 -30.12 7.60 5.24
C LEU A 293 -31.09 8.26 4.25
N GLN A 294 -30.64 9.27 3.50
CA GLN A 294 -31.45 9.92 2.47
C GLN A 294 -31.83 8.95 1.34
N LEU A 295 -30.92 8.06 0.96
CA LEU A 295 -31.18 7.03 -0.04
C LEU A 295 -32.24 6.04 0.47
N ALA A 296 -32.09 5.54 1.70
CA ALA A 296 -33.04 4.63 2.32
C ALA A 296 -34.44 5.26 2.44
N GLN A 297 -34.53 6.53 2.83
CA GLN A 297 -35.80 7.26 2.92
C GLN A 297 -36.49 7.40 1.56
N LYS A 298 -35.73 7.61 0.48
CA LYS A 298 -36.30 7.68 -0.88
C LYS A 298 -36.77 6.29 -1.35
N LEU A 299 -36.02 5.24 -1.03
CA LEU A 299 -36.33 3.88 -1.45
C LEU A 299 -37.50 3.25 -0.66
N SER A 300 -37.63 3.57 0.63
CA SER A 300 -38.72 3.07 1.48
C SER A 300 -40.11 3.51 0.96
N ARG A 301 -40.19 4.66 0.29
CA ARG A 301 -41.42 5.16 -0.36
C ARG A 301 -41.75 4.44 -1.67
N SER A 302 -40.81 3.72 -2.27
CA SER A 302 -40.90 3.18 -3.63
C SER A 302 -41.13 1.66 -3.73
N ALA A 303 -41.50 1.00 -2.63
CA ALA A 303 -41.70 -0.46 -2.51
C ALA A 303 -40.43 -1.34 -2.67
N ILE A 304 -39.24 -0.73 -2.65
CA ILE A 304 -37.93 -1.36 -2.81
C ILE A 304 -37.38 -1.74 -1.42
N ARG A 305 -37.77 -2.90 -0.88
CA ARG A 305 -37.50 -3.30 0.53
C ARG A 305 -36.11 -3.90 0.76
N ASP A 306 -35.56 -4.65 -0.19
CA ASP A 306 -34.30 -5.37 -0.01
C ASP A 306 -33.09 -4.42 0.03
N GLU A 307 -33.17 -3.34 -0.73
CA GLU A 307 -32.15 -2.30 -0.81
C GLU A 307 -32.09 -1.47 0.46
N VAL A 308 -33.24 -1.23 1.11
CA VAL A 308 -33.27 -0.58 2.43
C VAL A 308 -32.55 -1.46 3.46
N LYS A 309 -32.79 -2.77 3.42
CA LYS A 309 -32.06 -3.73 4.27
C LYS A 309 -30.56 -3.70 4.00
N GLU A 310 -30.14 -3.65 2.74
CA GLU A 310 -28.71 -3.54 2.39
C GLU A 310 -28.10 -2.23 2.90
N ILE A 311 -28.82 -1.11 2.84
CA ILE A 311 -28.35 0.16 3.41
C ILE A 311 -28.19 0.07 4.93
N ILE A 312 -29.14 -0.56 5.64
CA ILE A 312 -29.01 -0.80 7.08
C ILE A 312 -27.79 -1.67 7.40
N LEU A 313 -27.55 -2.74 6.63
CA LEU A 313 -26.35 -3.57 6.77
C LEU A 313 -25.06 -2.77 6.58
N ILE A 314 -25.03 -1.84 5.62
CA ILE A 314 -23.91 -0.94 5.41
C ILE A 314 -23.69 -0.04 6.64
N LEU A 315 -24.75 0.59 7.17
CA LEU A 315 -24.68 1.45 8.36
C LEU A 315 -24.15 0.68 9.58
N VAL A 316 -24.62 -0.55 9.78
CA VAL A 316 -24.15 -1.43 10.85
C VAL A 316 -22.67 -1.78 10.66
N LYS A 317 -22.25 -2.14 9.44
CA LYS A 317 -20.85 -2.47 9.13
C LYS A 317 -19.90 -1.32 9.45
N ILE A 318 -20.29 -0.08 9.18
CA ILE A 318 -19.49 1.11 9.48
C ILE A 318 -19.70 1.64 10.91
N LYS A 319 -20.36 0.88 11.79
CA LYS A 319 -20.67 1.24 13.19
C LYS A 319 -21.46 2.54 13.37
N ALA A 320 -22.30 2.89 12.39
CA ALA A 320 -23.31 3.95 12.50
C ALA A 320 -24.60 3.41 13.14
N LEU A 321 -24.47 2.78 14.32
CA LEU A 321 -25.55 2.01 14.94
C LEU A 321 -26.70 2.91 15.41
N ASN A 322 -26.39 4.05 16.02
CA ASN A 322 -27.40 5.00 16.48
C ASN A 322 -28.29 5.50 15.31
N GLN A 323 -27.66 5.80 14.17
CA GLN A 323 -28.37 6.24 12.97
C GLN A 323 -29.22 5.11 12.37
N ALA A 324 -28.72 3.87 12.38
CA ALA A 324 -29.47 2.72 11.91
C ALA A 324 -30.69 2.41 12.80
N GLU A 325 -30.52 2.43 14.13
CA GLU A 325 -31.60 2.22 15.11
C GLU A 325 -32.70 3.29 14.94
N SER A 326 -32.31 4.56 14.92
CA SER A 326 -33.22 5.70 14.74
C SER A 326 -34.01 5.60 13.43
N PHE A 327 -33.34 5.26 12.31
CA PHE A 327 -34.03 5.12 11.03
C PHE A 327 -35.06 3.98 11.03
N ILE A 328 -34.72 2.84 11.65
CA ILE A 328 -35.63 1.68 11.77
C ILE A 328 -36.87 2.04 12.58
N GLU A 329 -36.69 2.75 13.69
CA GLU A 329 -37.79 3.17 14.56
C GLU A 329 -38.71 4.17 13.86
N GLU A 330 -38.15 5.19 13.22
CA GLU A 330 -38.93 6.22 12.49
C GLU A 330 -39.78 5.64 11.35
N HIS A 331 -39.31 4.57 10.70
CA HIS A 331 -39.97 3.97 9.54
C HIS A 331 -40.73 2.67 9.87
N ASN A 332 -40.89 2.32 11.16
CA ASN A 332 -41.55 1.10 11.64
C ASN A 332 -41.01 -0.19 10.98
N LEU A 333 -39.70 -0.29 10.82
CA LEU A 333 -39.01 -1.43 10.18
C LEU A 333 -38.56 -2.48 11.21
N ASP A 334 -39.40 -2.81 12.20
CA ASP A 334 -39.02 -3.65 13.35
C ASP A 334 -38.43 -5.02 12.98
N HIS A 335 -38.85 -5.58 11.84
CA HIS A 335 -38.31 -6.82 11.27
C HIS A 335 -36.81 -6.76 10.95
N LEU A 336 -36.22 -5.56 10.84
CA LEU A 336 -34.80 -5.34 10.61
C LEU A 336 -34.01 -5.09 11.91
N LYS A 337 -34.66 -4.98 13.07
CA LYS A 337 -33.96 -4.79 14.37
C LYS A 337 -33.02 -5.95 14.71
N SER A 338 -33.26 -7.16 14.19
CA SER A 338 -32.37 -8.31 14.39
C SER A 338 -30.99 -8.09 13.76
N VAL A 339 -30.93 -7.34 12.64
CA VAL A 339 -29.69 -7.07 11.89
C VAL A 339 -28.69 -6.24 12.70
N ILE A 340 -29.18 -5.41 13.62
CA ILE A 340 -28.35 -4.60 14.52
C ILE A 340 -27.80 -5.43 15.69
N LYS A 341 -28.54 -6.46 16.11
CA LYS A 341 -28.18 -7.30 17.27
C LYS A 341 -27.11 -8.36 16.97
N GLU A 342 -26.84 -8.63 15.70
CA GLU A 342 -25.85 -9.62 15.24
C GLU A 342 -24.41 -9.08 15.17
N VAL A 343 -24.17 -7.81 15.53
CA VAL A 343 -22.90 -7.07 15.35
C VAL A 343 -22.46 -6.39 16.64
#